data_AF-A0AAD7N490-F1
#
_entry.id   AF-A0AAD7N490-F1
#
_cell.length_a   1.000
_cell.length_b   1.000
_cell.length_c   1.000
_cell.angle_alpha   90.00
_cell.angle_beta   90.00
_cell.angle_gamma   90.00
#
_symmetry.space_group_name_H-M   'P 1'
#
loop_
_entity.id
_entity.type
_entity.pdbx_description
1 polymer ?
#
loop_
_entity_poly.entity_id
_entity_poly.type
_entity_poly.pdbx_seq_one_letter_code
_entity_poly.pdbx_strand_id
1 'polypeptide(L)'
;SLRSLFPDTESACITAVITHELKASDIYKLDPRLKDSEPSFIVTGAGLQLNDSKHKSYKNLNSIVFPLHTYFAIILEHIPPSSPRGIAASFLWYLTHVETLATEYEWAAVLECHMLFFNRRRTEMQSGHYSAWSSPDLTLLSTHVYPHRK
;
A
#
# COMPACT_ATOMS: atom_id res chain seq x y z
N SER A 1 -2.45 14.29 18.21
CA SER A 1 -3.43 13.34 17.63
C SER A 1 -2.81 12.75 16.36
N LEU A 2 -3.31 11.64 15.81
CA LEU A 2 -2.76 11.11 14.53
C LEU A 2 -2.74 12.19 13.43
N ARG A 3 -3.77 13.03 13.37
CA ARG A 3 -3.84 14.14 12.41
C ARG A 3 -2.67 15.14 12.50
N SER A 4 -2.13 15.39 13.69
CA SER A 4 -0.98 16.30 13.85
C SER A 4 0.34 15.67 13.42
N LEU A 5 0.44 14.34 13.43
CA LEU A 5 1.61 13.60 12.96
C LEU A 5 1.61 13.41 11.44
N PHE A 6 0.41 13.38 10.84
CA PHE A 6 0.20 13.20 9.40
C PHE A 6 -0.60 14.37 8.80
N PRO A 7 -0.07 15.61 8.83
CA PRO A 7 -0.77 16.78 8.30
C PRO A 7 -1.03 16.64 6.78
N ASP A 8 -0.13 15.94 6.10
CA ASP A 8 -0.20 15.71 4.66
C ASP A 8 -1.07 14.51 4.25
N THR A 9 -1.71 13.82 5.18
CA THR A 9 -2.62 12.71 4.86
C THR A 9 -4.05 13.11 5.17
N GLU A 10 -4.97 12.97 4.21
CA GLU A 10 -6.38 13.28 4.42
C GLU A 10 -6.96 12.54 5.64
N SER A 11 -7.77 13.22 6.46
CA SER A 11 -8.38 12.62 7.66
C SER A 11 -9.18 11.36 7.35
N ALA A 12 -9.87 11.32 6.21
CA ALA A 12 -10.61 10.13 5.75
C ALA A 12 -9.66 8.95 5.49
N CYS A 13 -8.50 9.20 4.89
CA CYS A 13 -7.47 8.18 4.67
C CYS A 13 -6.88 7.69 5.99
N ILE A 14 -6.53 8.57 6.93
CA ILE A 14 -6.04 8.17 8.27
C ILE A 14 -7.08 7.28 8.96
N THR A 15 -8.36 7.69 8.93
CA THR A 15 -9.46 6.91 9.51
C THR A 15 -9.55 5.53 8.85
N ALA A 16 -9.54 5.47 7.52
CA ALA A 16 -9.58 4.20 6.79
C ALA A 16 -8.36 3.30 7.08
N VAL A 17 -7.19 3.87 7.38
CA VAL A 17 -6.02 3.08 7.79
C VAL A 17 -6.25 2.46 9.18
N ILE A 18 -6.63 3.27 10.18
CA ILE A 18 -6.76 2.76 11.56
C ILE A 18 -7.96 1.82 11.74
N THR A 19 -9.00 1.95 10.91
CA THR A 19 -10.13 1.01 10.88
C THR A 19 -9.89 -0.17 9.92
N HIS A 20 -8.72 -0.25 9.27
CA HIS A 20 -8.37 -1.29 8.29
C HIS A 20 -9.37 -1.41 7.13
N GLU A 21 -9.87 -0.27 6.63
CA GLU A 21 -10.79 -0.18 5.48
C GLU A 21 -10.10 0.32 4.21
N LEU A 22 -8.89 0.87 4.30
CA LEU A 22 -8.12 1.29 3.12
C LEU A 22 -7.70 0.07 2.30
N LYS A 23 -8.18 -0.01 1.05
CA LYS A 23 -7.85 -1.10 0.12
C LYS A 23 -6.51 -0.84 -0.56
N ALA A 24 -5.87 -1.91 -1.02
CA ALA A 24 -4.61 -1.81 -1.76
C ALA A 24 -4.70 -0.88 -2.98
N SER A 25 -5.85 -0.89 -3.68
CA SER A 25 -6.16 -0.02 -4.83
C SER A 25 -6.15 1.46 -4.52
N ASP A 26 -6.27 1.82 -3.24
CA ASP A 26 -6.40 3.19 -2.75
C ASP A 26 -5.17 3.63 -1.95
N ILE A 27 -4.15 2.77 -1.80
CA ILE A 27 -2.97 3.09 -0.97
C ILE A 27 -2.20 4.29 -1.51
N TYR A 28 -2.26 4.54 -2.83
CA TYR A 28 -1.64 5.71 -3.47
C TYR A 28 -2.10 7.05 -2.86
N LYS A 29 -3.28 7.10 -2.24
CA LYS A 29 -3.80 8.30 -1.56
C LYS A 29 -2.96 8.72 -0.34
N LEU A 30 -2.10 7.82 0.14
CA LEU A 30 -1.16 8.07 1.23
C LEU A 30 0.20 8.60 0.74
N ASP A 31 0.40 8.72 -0.57
CA ASP A 31 1.63 9.24 -1.15
C ASP A 31 1.62 10.79 -1.13
N PRO A 32 2.46 11.44 -0.32
CA PRO A 32 2.49 12.89 -0.24
C PRO A 32 2.90 13.53 -1.57
N ARG A 33 3.62 12.80 -2.44
CA ARG A 33 4.11 13.31 -3.74
C ARG A 33 2.99 13.50 -4.75
N LEU A 34 1.84 12.85 -4.56
CA LEU A 34 0.71 12.92 -5.49
C LEU A 34 -0.22 14.11 -5.21
N LYS A 35 -0.06 14.82 -4.09
CA LYS A 35 -0.89 15.99 -3.76
C LYS A 35 -0.69 17.18 -4.68
N ASP A 36 0.53 17.36 -5.19
CA ASP A 36 0.88 18.45 -6.09
C ASP A 36 0.69 18.09 -7.57
N SER A 37 0.17 16.89 -7.85
CA SER A 37 -0.15 16.48 -9.22
C SER A 37 -1.50 17.05 -9.61
N GLU A 38 -1.47 18.10 -10.44
CA GLU A 38 -2.66 18.72 -11.04
C GLU A 38 -3.64 17.66 -11.58
N PRO A 39 -4.96 17.83 -11.34
CA PRO A 39 -5.96 16.93 -11.88
C PRO A 39 -5.87 16.94 -13.40
N SER A 40 -5.32 15.87 -13.98
CA SER A 40 -5.37 15.73 -15.43
C SER A 40 -6.82 15.48 -15.83
N PHE A 41 -7.34 16.25 -16.77
CA PHE A 41 -8.65 16.02 -17.36
C PHE A 41 -8.46 15.43 -18.75
N ILE A 42 -9.36 14.54 -19.16
CA ILE A 42 -9.45 14.03 -20.52
C ILE A 42 -10.70 14.63 -21.15
N VAL A 43 -10.54 15.23 -22.34
CA VAL A 43 -11.68 15.65 -23.14
C VAL A 43 -12.22 14.41 -23.85
N THR A 44 -13.43 14.02 -23.49
CA THR A 44 -14.19 12.97 -24.18
C THR A 44 -15.28 13.62 -25.02
N GLY A 45 -15.89 12.87 -25.96
CA GLY A 45 -17.03 13.36 -26.74
C GLY A 45 -18.23 13.80 -25.90
N ALA A 46 -18.28 13.44 -24.61
CA ALA A 46 -19.30 13.84 -23.64
C ALA A 46 -18.87 15.00 -22.70
N GLY A 47 -17.67 15.57 -22.88
CA GLY A 47 -17.13 16.67 -22.06
C GLY A 47 -15.81 16.34 -21.36
N LEU A 48 -15.38 17.24 -20.47
CA LEU A 48 -14.20 17.08 -19.61
C LEU A 48 -14.50 16.05 -18.52
N GLN A 49 -13.81 14.91 -18.56
CA GLN A 49 -13.81 13.93 -17.48
C GLN A 49 -12.51 14.01 -16.71
N LEU A 50 -12.58 13.91 -15.38
CA LEU A 50 -11.39 13.74 -14.56
C LEU A 50 -10.67 12.47 -15.02
N ASN A 51 -9.38 12.57 -15.31
CA ASN A 51 -8.57 11.42 -15.68
C ASN A 51 -8.28 10.59 -14.43
N ASP A 52 -9.28 9.85 -13.99
CA ASP A 52 -9.24 9.01 -12.80
C ASP A 52 -8.54 7.67 -13.12
N SER A 53 -7.45 7.74 -13.90
CA SER A 53 -6.65 6.56 -14.23
C SER A 53 -5.90 6.12 -12.98
N LYS A 54 -6.58 5.34 -12.14
CA LYS A 54 -6.00 4.52 -11.05
C LYS A 54 -4.77 3.72 -11.52
N HIS A 55 -4.69 3.44 -12.84
CA HIS A 55 -3.55 2.83 -13.52
C HIS A 55 -2.30 3.73 -13.67
N LYS A 56 -2.41 5.06 -13.54
CA LYS A 56 -1.24 5.97 -13.52
C LYS A 56 -0.54 5.99 -12.18
N SER A 57 -1.20 5.63 -11.09
CA SER A 57 -0.61 5.71 -9.76
C SER A 57 0.45 4.63 -9.55
N TYR A 58 0.27 3.41 -10.08
CA TYR A 58 1.13 2.26 -9.79
C TYR A 58 2.21 1.94 -10.85
N LYS A 59 2.95 2.95 -11.31
CA LYS A 59 3.89 2.79 -12.44
C LYS A 59 5.16 2.00 -12.12
N ASN A 60 5.58 1.95 -10.85
CA ASN A 60 6.85 1.36 -10.45
C ASN A 60 6.87 1.06 -8.95
N LEU A 61 7.90 0.39 -8.45
CA LEU A 61 8.08 0.08 -7.03
C LEU A 61 7.86 1.27 -6.08
N ASN A 62 8.29 2.47 -6.45
CA ASN A 62 8.12 3.65 -5.62
C ASN A 62 6.66 4.05 -5.44
N SER A 63 5.77 3.67 -6.36
CA SER A 63 4.33 3.91 -6.22
C SER A 63 3.65 3.12 -5.09
N ILE A 64 4.29 2.04 -4.60
CA ILE A 64 3.79 1.27 -3.46
C ILE A 64 4.62 1.53 -2.20
N VAL A 65 5.95 1.65 -2.32
CA VAL A 65 6.86 1.74 -1.17
C VAL A 65 6.61 3.02 -0.36
N PHE A 66 6.52 4.17 -1.03
CA PHE A 66 6.28 5.45 -0.36
C PHE A 66 4.94 5.50 0.39
N PRO A 67 3.79 5.18 -0.22
CA PRO A 67 2.53 5.14 0.52
C PRO A 67 2.50 4.03 1.59
N LEU A 68 3.21 2.91 1.42
CA LEU A 68 3.36 1.88 2.47
C LEU A 68 4.10 2.40 3.69
N HIS A 69 5.15 3.23 3.53
CA HIS A 69 5.81 3.87 4.67
C HIS A 69 4.82 4.70 5.48
N THR A 70 4.02 5.53 4.82
CA THR A 70 2.96 6.33 5.49
C THR A 70 1.93 5.41 6.16
N TYR A 71 1.46 4.37 5.46
CA TYR A 71 0.51 3.40 5.97
C TYR A 71 1.00 2.75 7.27
N PHE A 72 2.23 2.21 7.26
CA PHE A 72 2.83 1.54 8.40
C PHE A 72 3.10 2.50 9.57
N ALA A 73 3.54 3.73 9.28
CA ALA A 73 3.72 4.75 10.30
C ALA A 73 2.40 5.07 11.02
N ILE A 74 1.29 5.26 10.29
CA ILE A 74 -0.04 5.49 10.89
C ILE A 74 -0.45 4.32 11.77
N ILE A 75 -0.25 3.08 11.31
CA ILE A 75 -0.57 1.88 12.10
C ILE A 75 0.25 1.83 13.39
N LEU A 76 1.58 2.03 13.30
CA LEU A 76 2.47 1.98 14.47
C LEU A 76 2.13 3.03 15.53
N GLU A 77 1.69 4.22 15.12
CA GLU A 77 1.23 5.27 16.03
C GLU A 77 -0.15 4.97 16.64
N HIS A 78 -0.96 4.12 16.00
CA HIS A 78 -2.31 3.79 16.45
C HIS A 78 -2.36 2.58 17.39
N ILE A 79 -1.49 1.58 17.17
CA ILE A 79 -1.51 0.34 17.95
C ILE A 79 -1.07 0.55 19.42
N PRO A 80 -1.48 -0.34 20.35
CA PRO A 80 -1.08 -0.22 21.75
C PRO A 80 0.44 -0.27 21.98
N PRO A 81 0.98 0.42 23.02
CA PRO A 81 2.43 0.56 23.26
C PRO A 81 3.18 -0.74 23.56
N SER A 82 2.47 -1.84 23.85
CA SER A 82 3.05 -3.11 24.31
C SER A 82 3.67 -3.97 23.21
N SER A 83 3.52 -3.62 21.93
CA SER A 83 3.98 -4.46 20.80
C SER A 83 4.61 -3.77 19.56
N PRO A 84 5.04 -2.48 19.57
CA PRO A 84 5.40 -1.81 18.32
C PRO A 84 6.67 -2.37 17.65
N ARG A 85 7.64 -2.90 18.41
CA ARG A 85 8.91 -3.37 17.85
C ARG A 85 8.76 -4.58 16.92
N GLY A 86 8.02 -5.61 17.33
CA GLY A 86 7.83 -6.82 16.51
C GLY A 86 7.00 -6.53 15.25
N ILE A 87 6.03 -5.63 15.37
CA ILE A 87 5.19 -5.21 14.25
C ILE A 87 6.00 -4.35 13.26
N ALA A 88 6.79 -3.39 13.75
CA ALA A 88 7.67 -2.59 12.90
C ALA A 88 8.67 -3.47 12.13
N ALA A 89 9.26 -4.48 12.77
CA ALA A 89 10.14 -5.43 12.10
C ALA A 89 9.40 -6.21 10.99
N SER A 90 8.14 -6.57 11.20
CA SER A 90 7.32 -7.25 10.19
C SER A 90 7.03 -6.37 8.98
N PHE A 91 6.78 -5.08 9.21
CA PHE A 91 6.56 -4.10 8.13
C PHE A 91 7.83 -3.84 7.32
N LEU A 92 8.98 -3.70 7.99
CA LEU A 92 10.28 -3.55 7.32
C LEU A 92 10.62 -4.78 6.48
N TRP A 93 10.39 -5.98 7.02
CA TRP A 93 10.59 -7.22 6.26
C TRP A 93 9.78 -7.20 4.96
N TYR A 94 8.51 -6.80 5.02
CA TYR A 94 7.65 -6.75 3.84
C TYR A 94 8.12 -5.74 2.78
N LEU A 95 8.58 -4.56 3.21
CA LEU A 95 9.17 -3.57 2.30
C LEU A 95 10.37 -4.15 1.56
N THR A 96 11.32 -4.76 2.29
CA THR A 96 12.47 -5.42 1.66
C THR A 96 12.06 -6.59 0.75
N HIS A 97 11.03 -7.34 1.14
CA HIS A 97 10.53 -8.45 0.33
C HIS A 97 9.97 -7.96 -1.02
N VAL A 98 9.13 -6.92 -1.02
CA VAL A 98 8.57 -6.41 -2.28
C VAL A 98 9.62 -5.73 -3.16
N GLU A 99 10.61 -5.07 -2.57
CA GLU A 99 11.78 -4.54 -3.29
C GLU A 99 12.56 -5.67 -3.98
N THR A 100 12.81 -6.77 -3.27
CA THR A 100 13.48 -7.97 -3.81
C THR A 100 12.68 -8.61 -4.95
N LEU A 101 11.36 -8.73 -4.80
CA LEU A 101 10.53 -9.24 -5.89
C LEU A 101 10.57 -8.32 -7.12
N ALA A 102 10.57 -7.00 -6.91
CA ALA A 102 10.61 -6.03 -8.00
C ALA A 102 11.95 -6.00 -8.75
N THR A 103 13.06 -6.47 -8.16
CA THR A 103 14.32 -6.63 -8.90
C THR A 103 14.30 -7.87 -9.79
N GLU A 104 13.73 -8.98 -9.31
CA GLU A 104 13.80 -10.30 -9.97
C GLU A 104 12.64 -10.61 -10.93
N TYR A 105 11.46 -10.03 -10.72
CA TYR A 105 10.23 -10.38 -11.43
C TYR A 105 9.57 -9.17 -12.08
N GLU A 106 8.74 -9.44 -13.10
CA GLU A 106 8.01 -8.41 -13.83
C GLU A 106 7.12 -7.57 -12.91
N TRP A 107 7.13 -6.25 -13.11
CA TRP A 107 6.44 -5.31 -12.21
C TRP A 107 4.94 -5.56 -12.11
N ALA A 108 4.29 -5.90 -13.23
CA ALA A 108 2.85 -6.16 -13.24
C ALA A 108 2.47 -7.35 -12.32
N ALA A 109 3.27 -8.42 -12.35
CA ALA A 109 3.10 -9.61 -11.51
C ALA A 109 3.33 -9.28 -10.01
N VAL A 110 4.39 -8.52 -9.70
CA VAL A 110 4.67 -8.06 -8.34
C VAL A 110 3.54 -7.17 -7.80
N LEU A 111 3.03 -6.25 -8.62
CA LEU A 111 1.93 -5.36 -8.26
C LEU A 111 0.65 -6.15 -7.96
N GLU A 112 0.29 -7.11 -8.81
CA GLU A 112 -0.89 -7.96 -8.58
C GLU A 112 -0.77 -8.76 -7.28
N CYS A 113 0.38 -9.39 -7.06
CA CYS A 113 0.66 -10.11 -5.81
C CYS A 113 0.60 -9.19 -4.58
N HIS A 114 1.18 -7.99 -4.66
CA HIS A 114 1.11 -6.97 -3.61
C HIS A 114 -0.34 -6.62 -3.28
N MET A 115 -1.18 -6.39 -4.30
CA MET A 115 -2.58 -6.00 -4.10
C MET A 115 -3.37 -7.07 -3.36
N LEU A 116 -3.19 -8.34 -3.73
CA LEU A 116 -3.85 -9.47 -3.07
C LEU A 116 -3.34 -9.67 -1.64
N PHE A 117 -2.01 -9.66 -1.46
CA PHE A 117 -1.36 -9.82 -0.17
C PHE A 117 -1.80 -8.73 0.80
N PHE A 118 -1.70 -7.47 0.40
CA PHE A 118 -2.10 -6.32 1.21
C PHE A 118 -3.54 -6.45 1.70
N ASN A 119 -4.47 -6.78 0.80
CA ASN A 119 -5.88 -6.91 1.15
C ASN A 119 -6.15 -8.03 2.15
N ARG A 120 -5.40 -9.13 2.07
CA ARG A 120 -5.45 -10.23 3.06
C ARG A 120 -4.92 -9.76 4.42
N ARG A 121 -3.73 -9.17 4.48
CA ARG A 121 -3.14 -8.65 5.73
C ARG A 121 -4.00 -7.58 6.39
N ARG A 122 -4.58 -6.68 5.60
CA ARG A 122 -5.53 -5.64 6.06
C ARG A 122 -6.74 -6.26 6.76
N THR A 123 -7.28 -7.35 6.23
CA THR A 123 -8.40 -8.09 6.86
C THR A 123 -7.97 -8.77 8.16
N GLU A 124 -6.77 -9.36 8.22
CA GLU A 124 -6.24 -9.98 9.44
C GLU A 124 -6.02 -8.97 10.58
N MET A 125 -5.58 -7.75 10.25
CA MET A 125 -5.39 -6.68 11.21
C MET A 125 -6.69 -6.17 11.84
N GLN A 126 -7.84 -6.33 11.18
CA GLN A 126 -9.16 -6.09 11.80
C GLN A 126 -9.39 -6.99 13.02
N SER A 127 -8.77 -8.18 13.03
CA SER A 127 -8.78 -9.11 14.17
C SER A 127 -7.58 -8.96 15.10
N GLY A 128 -6.77 -7.90 14.93
CA GLY A 128 -5.58 -7.62 15.75
C GLY A 128 -4.32 -8.42 15.38
N HIS A 129 -4.30 -9.12 14.25
CA HIS A 129 -3.13 -9.91 13.82
C HIS A 129 -2.22 -9.10 12.89
N TYR A 130 -1.10 -8.59 13.43
CA TYR A 130 -0.16 -7.72 12.69
C TYR A 130 1.12 -8.43 12.23
N SER A 131 1.47 -9.58 12.78
CA SER A 131 2.76 -10.26 12.50
C SER A 131 2.82 -10.92 11.11
N ALA A 132 1.68 -11.17 10.49
CA ALA A 132 1.57 -11.89 9.21
C ALA A 132 2.23 -11.16 8.02
N TRP A 133 2.57 -9.87 8.17
CA TRP A 133 3.35 -9.12 7.19
C TRP A 133 4.78 -9.68 6.99
N SER A 134 5.34 -10.34 8.01
CA SER A 134 6.67 -10.96 7.95
C SER A 134 6.68 -12.37 7.33
N SER A 135 5.52 -12.86 6.86
CA SER A 135 5.40 -14.19 6.28
C SER A 135 5.06 -14.08 4.79
N PRO A 136 5.89 -14.65 3.89
CA PRO A 136 5.54 -14.73 2.48
C PRO A 136 4.29 -15.59 2.30
N ASP A 137 3.48 -15.23 1.31
CA ASP A 137 2.35 -16.05 0.88
C ASP A 137 2.78 -16.90 -0.31
N LEU A 138 3.25 -18.11 -0.03
CA LEU A 138 3.82 -18.99 -1.05
C LEU A 138 2.80 -19.37 -2.14
N THR A 139 1.51 -19.40 -1.81
CA THR A 139 0.44 -19.65 -2.79
C THR A 139 0.29 -18.45 -3.73
N LEU A 140 0.27 -17.23 -3.20
CA LEU A 140 0.25 -16.03 -4.06
C LEU A 140 1.51 -15.91 -4.91
N LEU A 141 2.69 -16.14 -4.33
CA LEU A 141 3.96 -16.06 -5.05
C LEU A 141 4.06 -17.08 -6.18
N SER A 142 3.70 -18.34 -5.92
CA SER A 142 3.72 -19.39 -6.95
C SER A 142 2.72 -19.16 -8.07
N THR A 143 1.56 -18.58 -7.76
CA THR A 143 0.50 -18.33 -8.74
C THR A 143 0.77 -17.08 -9.59
N HIS A 144 1.23 -15.99 -8.96
CA HIS A 144 1.27 -14.67 -9.61
C HIS A 144 2.68 -14.15 -9.90
N VAL A 145 3.72 -14.59 -9.19
CA VAL A 145 5.06 -13.96 -9.28
C VAL A 145 6.07 -14.88 -9.97
N TYR A 146 6.24 -16.10 -9.48
CA TYR A 146 7.26 -17.03 -9.98
C TYR A 146 7.17 -17.36 -11.48
N PRO A 147 5.98 -17.40 -12.12
CA PRO A 147 5.88 -17.60 -13.56
C PRO A 147 6.43 -16.43 -14.41
N HIS A 148 6.69 -15.27 -13.80
CA HIS A 148 7.02 -14.01 -14.49
C HIS A 148 8.40 -13.46 -14.10
N ARG A 149 9.41 -14.34 -14.06
CA ARG A 149 10.81 -13.92 -13.85
C ARG A 149 11.33 -13.15 -15.07
N LYS A 150 12.14 -12.11 -14.84
CA LYS A 150 12.81 -11.33 -15.88
C LYS A 150 13.89 -12.11 -16.61
#